data_AF-A0A5N9AEN5-F1
#
_entry.id   AF-A0A5N9AEN5-F1
#
_cell.length_a   1.000
_cell.length_b   1.000
_cell.length_c   1.000
_cell.angle_alpha   90.00
_cell.angle_beta   90.00
_cell.angle_gamma   90.00
#
_symmetry.space_group_name_H-M   'P 1'
#
loop_
_entity.id
_entity.type
_entity.pdbx_description
1 polymer ?
#
loop_
_entity_poly.entity_id
_entity_poly.type
_entity_poly.pdbx_seq_one_letter_code
_entity_poly.pdbx_strand_id
1 'polypeptide(L)'
;MTKKGPLSKAERFYLEHHKSVDLDTLCKDLDRAKSSVKKFLGTLPKEKKTEDSLLYQQFGRNEKGSTVMTQSASEMADSRRVEFNAKKRPSCVTTIKGE
;
A
#
# COMPACT_ATOMS: atom_id res chain seq x y z
N MET A 1 27.31 25.96 14.15
CA MET A 1 28.06 24.69 14.07
C MET A 1 27.07 23.55 14.16
N THR A 2 26.99 22.67 13.17
CA THR A 2 26.03 21.56 13.17
C THR A 2 26.41 20.51 14.20
N LYS A 3 25.42 19.93 14.89
CA LYS A 3 25.66 18.85 15.87
C LYS A 3 26.39 17.70 15.19
N LYS A 4 27.54 17.31 15.74
CA LYS A 4 28.37 16.20 15.25
C LYS A 4 28.02 14.92 16.02
N GLY A 5 27.93 13.78 15.32
CA GLY A 5 27.63 12.47 15.91
C GLY A 5 26.38 11.81 15.33
N PRO A 6 26.06 10.58 15.76
CA PRO A 6 24.83 9.89 15.34
C PRO A 6 23.56 10.62 15.83
N LEU A 7 22.41 10.35 15.21
CA LEU A 7 21.14 10.92 15.65
C LEU A 7 20.76 10.39 17.04
N SER A 8 20.41 11.32 17.93
CA SER A 8 19.87 11.03 19.27
C SER A 8 18.46 10.44 19.20
N LYS A 9 18.02 9.74 20.24
CA LYS A 9 16.67 9.15 20.32
C LYS A 9 15.57 10.20 20.08
N ALA A 10 15.71 11.40 20.65
CA ALA A 10 14.75 12.48 20.46
C ALA A 10 14.69 12.96 18.99
N GLU A 11 15.85 13.07 18.34
CA GLU A 11 15.94 13.49 16.93
C GLU A 11 15.30 12.44 16.00
N ARG A 12 15.51 11.15 16.29
CA ARG A 12 14.89 10.03 15.56
C ARG A 12 13.37 10.03 15.70
N PHE A 13 12.88 10.21 16.92
CA PHE A 13 11.44 10.28 17.21
C PHE A 13 10.78 11.45 16.48
N TYR A 14 11.44 12.62 16.45
CA TYR A 14 10.95 13.78 15.72
C TYR A 14 10.84 13.51 14.21
N LEU A 15 11.86 12.86 13.62
CA LEU A 15 11.86 12.46 12.21
C LEU A 15 10.80 11.41 11.88
N GLU A 16 10.48 10.53 12.82
CA GLU A 16 9.42 9.53 12.68
C GLU A 16 8.02 10.16 12.63
N HIS A 17 7.78 11.20 13.42
CA HIS A 17 6.47 11.85 13.53
C HIS A 17 6.25 13.01 12.53
N HIS A 18 7.32 13.56 11.94
CA HIS A 18 7.24 14.72 11.03
C HIS A 18 7.77 14.41 9.63
N LYS A 19 7.45 13.21 9.10
CA LYS A 19 7.85 12.76 7.76
C LYS A 19 7.27 13.59 6.61
N SER A 20 6.19 14.33 6.85
CA SER A 20 5.47 15.13 5.85
C SER A 20 6.04 16.53 5.64
N VAL A 21 7.00 16.95 6.48
CA VAL A 21 7.61 18.28 6.41
C VAL A 21 8.82 18.25 5.48
N ASP A 22 9.12 19.37 4.84
CA ASP A 22 10.19 19.48 3.84
C ASP A 22 11.59 19.29 4.45
N LEU A 23 12.53 18.73 3.68
CA LEU A 23 13.86 18.37 4.19
C LEU A 23 14.62 19.57 4.77
N ASP A 24 14.39 20.76 4.21
CA ASP A 24 15.09 21.98 4.59
C ASP A 24 14.60 22.56 5.92
N THR A 25 13.34 22.35 6.29
CA THR A 25 12.83 22.76 7.61
C THR A 25 13.29 21.78 8.69
N LEU A 26 13.24 20.47 8.41
CA LEU A 26 13.77 19.46 9.34
C LEU A 26 15.26 19.65 9.65
N CYS A 27 16.06 20.04 8.66
CA CYS A 27 17.49 20.31 8.88
C CYS A 27 17.73 21.54 9.75
N LYS A 28 16.86 22.56 9.67
CA LYS A 28 16.93 23.77 10.50
C LYS A 28 16.51 23.46 11.94
N ASP A 29 15.40 22.74 12.13
CA ASP A 29 14.89 22.43 13.48
C ASP A 29 15.82 21.49 14.26
N LEU A 30 16.50 20.59 13.57
CA LEU A 30 17.42 19.63 14.19
C LEU A 30 18.88 20.13 14.25
N ASP A 31 19.22 21.25 13.59
CA ASP A 31 20.60 21.73 13.40
C ASP A 31 21.55 20.62 12.86
N ARG A 32 21.03 19.80 11.93
CA ARG A 32 21.73 18.65 11.34
C ARG A 32 21.97 18.82 9.85
N ALA A 33 23.05 18.17 9.37
CA ALA A 33 23.36 18.14 7.95
C ALA A 33 22.33 17.32 7.16
N LYS A 34 21.96 17.83 5.97
CA LYS A 34 20.99 17.20 5.04
C LYS A 34 21.31 15.73 4.75
N SER A 35 22.60 15.39 4.65
CA SER A 35 23.05 14.02 4.40
C SER A 35 22.70 13.04 5.53
N SER A 36 22.74 13.48 6.79
CA SER A 36 22.42 12.62 7.94
C SER A 36 20.91 12.38 8.05
N VAL A 37 20.13 13.44 7.85
CA VAL A 37 18.65 13.39 7.87
C VAL A 37 18.13 12.50 6.74
N LYS A 38 18.66 12.68 5.51
CA LYS A 38 18.29 11.86 4.34
C LYS A 38 18.62 10.37 4.52
N LYS A 39 19.77 10.05 5.14
CA LYS A 39 20.14 8.66 5.46
C LYS A 39 19.14 8.02 6.41
N PHE A 40 18.74 8.73 7.47
CA PHE A 40 17.77 8.21 8.44
C PHE A 40 16.37 8.06 7.84
N LEU A 41 15.91 9.05 7.05
CA LEU A 41 14.65 8.95 6.31
C LEU A 41 14.60 7.77 5.34
N GLY A 42 15.74 7.40 4.75
CA GLY A 42 15.84 6.21 3.89
C GLY A 42 15.74 4.88 4.65
N THR A 43 16.07 4.85 5.94
CA THR A 43 15.95 3.65 6.79
C THR A 43 14.57 3.48 7.41
N LEU A 44 13.76 4.54 7.45
CA LEU A 44 12.40 4.46 7.96
C LEU A 44 11.56 3.59 7.02
N PRO A 45 10.68 2.72 7.56
CA PRO A 45 9.71 2.04 6.73
C PRO A 45 8.92 3.14 6.03
N LYS A 46 9.00 3.15 4.70
CA LYS A 46 8.10 3.96 3.89
C LYS A 46 6.72 3.56 4.35
N GLU A 47 5.96 4.51 4.89
CA GLU A 47 4.53 4.32 4.98
C GLU A 47 4.13 3.91 3.58
N LYS A 48 3.73 2.64 3.42
CA LYS A 48 3.02 2.24 2.24
C LYS A 48 1.84 3.18 2.28
N LYS A 49 1.87 4.24 1.46
CA LYS A 49 0.63 4.82 1.02
C LYS A 49 -0.15 3.60 0.57
N THR A 50 -1.19 3.26 1.31
CA THR A 50 -2.29 2.51 0.76
C THR A 50 -2.87 3.48 -0.26
N GLU A 51 -2.14 3.66 -1.37
CA GLU A 51 -2.76 3.86 -2.66
C GLU A 51 -3.58 2.58 -2.75
N ASP A 52 -4.83 2.66 -2.28
CA ASP A 52 -5.77 1.57 -2.34
C ASP A 52 -5.68 1.11 -3.78
N SER A 53 -5.08 -0.07 -3.98
CA SER A 53 -4.88 -0.62 -5.32
C SER A 53 -6.19 -0.48 -6.07
N LEU A 54 -6.16 -0.27 -7.38
CA LEU A 54 -7.40 -0.25 -8.18
C LEU A 54 -8.31 -1.44 -7.86
N LEU A 55 -7.71 -2.59 -7.52
CA LEU A 55 -8.42 -3.76 -7.03
C LEU A 55 -9.02 -3.57 -5.62
N TYR A 56 -8.30 -2.94 -4.70
CA TYR A 56 -8.81 -2.64 -3.35
C TYR A 56 -10.04 -1.74 -3.41
N GLN A 57 -10.03 -0.73 -4.29
CA GLN A 57 -11.15 0.19 -4.47
C GLN A 57 -12.40 -0.47 -5.06
N GLN A 58 -12.28 -1.63 -5.70
CA GLN A 58 -13.43 -2.38 -6.21
C GLN A 58 -14.25 -3.03 -5.10
N PHE A 59 -13.75 -3.10 -3.86
CA PHE A 59 -14.43 -3.71 -2.72
C PHE A 59 -14.65 -2.71 -1.58
N GLY A 60 -15.91 -2.57 -1.16
CA GLY A 60 -16.27 -1.92 0.10
C GLY A 60 -16.13 -2.89 1.26
N ARG A 61 -15.53 -2.43 2.37
CA ARG A 61 -15.38 -3.22 3.60
C ARG A 61 -16.04 -2.50 4.77
N ASN A 62 -16.78 -3.24 5.56
CA ASN A 62 -17.28 -2.76 6.85
C ASN A 62 -16.39 -3.27 7.97
N GLU A 63 -16.23 -2.48 9.04
CA GLU A 63 -15.45 -2.84 10.24
C GLU A 63 -15.94 -4.12 10.93
N LYS A 64 -17.16 -4.57 10.60
CA LYS A 64 -17.76 -5.83 11.05
C LYS A 64 -17.32 -7.06 10.23
N GLY A 65 -16.30 -6.94 9.38
CA GLY A 65 -15.71 -8.04 8.60
C GLY A 65 -16.44 -8.40 7.31
N SER A 66 -17.46 -7.63 6.91
CA SER A 66 -18.14 -7.83 5.63
C SER A 66 -17.38 -7.15 4.50
N THR A 67 -17.21 -7.86 3.37
CA THR A 67 -16.62 -7.32 2.14
C THR A 67 -17.63 -7.48 1.00
N VAL A 68 -17.95 -6.40 0.30
CA VAL A 68 -18.93 -6.36 -0.80
C VAL A 68 -18.31 -5.65 -2.00
N MET A 69 -18.66 -6.06 -3.21
CA MET A 69 -18.27 -5.33 -4.42
C MET A 69 -18.89 -3.92 -4.41
N THR A 70 -18.13 -2.94 -4.86
CA THR A 70 -18.67 -1.61 -5.13
C THR A 70 -19.63 -1.65 -6.31
N GLN A 71 -20.50 -0.65 -6.41
CA GLN A 71 -21.48 -0.56 -7.48
C GLN A 71 -20.81 -0.53 -8.87
N SER A 72 -19.77 0.29 -9.03
CA SER A 72 -18.99 0.39 -10.29
C SER A 72 -18.31 -0.93 -10.67
N ALA A 73 -17.80 -1.69 -9.68
CA ALA A 73 -17.23 -3.01 -9.92
C ALA A 73 -18.31 -4.03 -10.35
N SER A 74 -19.50 -3.96 -9.76
CA SER A 74 -20.63 -4.84 -10.11
C SER A 74 -21.12 -4.58 -11.53
N GLU A 75 -21.32 -3.32 -11.92
CA GLU A 75 -21.74 -2.93 -13.29
C GLU A 75 -20.70 -3.37 -14.35
N MET A 76 -19.41 -3.23 -14.04
CA MET A 76 -18.33 -3.69 -14.92
C MET A 76 -18.32 -5.23 -15.07
N ALA A 77 -18.56 -5.95 -13.98
CA ALA A 77 -18.66 -7.41 -14.00
C ALA A 77 -19.86 -7.89 -14.83
N ASP A 78 -21.02 -7.26 -14.66
CA ASP A 78 -22.23 -7.58 -15.43
C ASP A 78 -22.05 -7.30 -16.92
N SER A 79 -21.38 -6.20 -17.28
CA SER A 79 -21.08 -5.87 -18.68
C SER A 79 -20.23 -6.94 -19.38
N ARG A 80 -19.35 -7.62 -18.64
CA ARG A 80 -18.46 -8.68 -19.18
C ARG A 80 -19.03 -10.09 -19.02
N ARG A 81 -20.23 -10.23 -18.46
CA ARG A 81 -20.82 -11.53 -18.13
C ARG A 81 -20.97 -12.45 -19.34
N VAL A 82 -21.26 -11.89 -20.52
CA VAL A 82 -21.39 -12.65 -21.78
C VAL A 82 -20.06 -13.28 -22.17
N GLU A 83 -18.95 -12.54 -22.04
CA GLU A 83 -17.60 -13.03 -22.34
C GLU A 83 -17.16 -14.14 -21.38
N PHE A 84 -17.52 -14.02 -20.10
CA PHE A 84 -17.24 -15.05 -19.10
C PHE A 84 -18.06 -16.33 -19.32
N ASN A 85 -19.33 -16.19 -19.71
CA ASN A 85 -20.21 -17.33 -19.98
C ASN A 85 -19.90 -18.05 -21.30
N ALA A 86 -19.32 -17.35 -22.27
CA ALA A 86 -18.92 -17.93 -23.55
C ALA A 86 -17.77 -18.96 -23.42
N LYS A 87 -16.97 -18.89 -22.35
CA LYS A 87 -15.94 -19.90 -22.07
C LYS A 87 -16.62 -21.17 -21.54
N LYS A 88 -16.82 -22.15 -22.42
CA LYS A 88 -17.26 -23.50 -22.01
C LYS A 88 -16.32 -24.01 -20.91
N ARG A 89 -16.89 -24.27 -19.73
CA ARG A 89 -16.14 -24.91 -18.64
C ARG A 89 -15.63 -26.27 -19.16
N PRO A 90 -14.35 -26.62 -18.93
CA PRO A 90 -13.85 -27.92 -19.32
C PRO A 90 -14.66 -29.01 -18.62
N SER A 91 -14.98 -30.09 -19.34
CA SER A 91 -15.72 -31.22 -18.76
C SER A 91 -14.90 -31.86 -17.64
N CYS A 92 -15.33 -31.67 -16.40
CA CYS A 92 -14.78 -32.35 -15.22
C CYS A 92 -15.38 -33.75 -15.13
N VAL A 93 -15.08 -34.60 -16.12
CA VAL A 93 -15.48 -35.99 -16.14
C VAL A 93 -14.23 -36.82 -16.38
N THR A 94 -13.82 -37.59 -15.38
CA THR A 94 -12.79 -38.61 -15.50
C THR A 94 -13.45 -39.94 -15.80
N THR A 95 -13.24 -40.48 -17.00
CA THR A 95 -13.67 -41.84 -17.34
C THR A 95 -12.72 -42.85 -16.71
N ILE A 96 -13.27 -43.81 -15.97
CA ILE A 96 -12.50 -44.95 -15.43
C ILE A 96 -12.27 -45.92 -16.58
N LYS A 97 -11.00 -46.22 -16.90
CA LYS A 97 -10.65 -47.26 -17.88
C LYS A 97 -10.72 -48.63 -17.20
N GLY A 98 -11.60 -49.51 -17.67
CA GLY A 98 -11.59 -50.92 -17.29
C GLY A 98 -12.86 -51.69 -17.66
N GLU A 99 -12.96 -52.10 -18.93
CA GLU A 99 -13.23 -53.49 -19.33
C GLU A 99 -12.64 -53.72 -20.73
#